data_AF-A0ABD5XFS2-F1
#
_entry.id   AF-A0ABD5XFS2-F1
#
_cell.length_a   1.000
_cell.length_b   1.000
_cell.length_c   1.000
_cell.angle_alpha   90.00
_cell.angle_beta   90.00
_cell.angle_gamma   90.00
#
_symmetry.space_group_name_H-M   'P 1'
#
loop_
_entity.id
_entity.type
_entity.pdbx_description
1 polymer ?
#
loop_
_entity_poly.entity_id
_entity_poly.type
_entity_poly.pdbx_seq_one_letter_code
_entity_poly.pdbx_strand_id
1 'polypeptide(L)'
;MVTIELENEIDRWQWRCPRGHTTWEPTNHHFWCSTCAKMWGDDVEPEFELLRNEKTGEVVERDDVVLVTPAGPYDDIGGAV
;
A
#
# COMPACT_ATOMS: atom_id res chain seq x y z
N MET A 1 -11.94 4.74 -7.36
CA MET A 1 -11.74 3.37 -6.90
C MET A 1 -10.73 2.69 -7.81
N VAL A 2 -9.58 2.28 -7.28
CA VAL A 2 -8.45 1.67 -7.99
C VAL A 2 -8.32 0.22 -7.57
N THR A 3 -8.08 -0.69 -8.50
CA THR A 3 -7.78 -2.10 -8.20
C THR A 3 -6.28 -2.34 -8.34
N ILE A 4 -5.67 -2.96 -7.33
CA ILE A 4 -4.25 -3.32 -7.32
C ILE A 4 -4.12 -4.84 -7.21
N GLU A 5 -3.46 -5.45 -8.18
CA GLU A 5 -3.14 -6.88 -8.18
C GLU A 5 -1.84 -7.13 -7.41
N LEU A 6 -1.92 -7.64 -6.17
CA LEU A 6 -0.77 -7.78 -5.28
C LEU A 6 0.30 -8.77 -5.79
N GLU A 7 -0.11 -9.79 -6.55
CA GLU A 7 0.78 -10.78 -7.15
C GLU A 7 1.32 -10.35 -8.52
N ASN A 8 0.81 -9.26 -9.09
CA ASN A 8 1.31 -8.67 -10.32
C ASN A 8 2.40 -7.65 -9.97
N GLU A 9 3.67 -8.04 -10.14
CA GLU A 9 4.82 -7.19 -9.79
C GLU A 9 4.78 -5.83 -10.49
N ILE A 10 4.33 -5.78 -11.75
CA ILE A 10 4.25 -4.54 -12.52
C ILE A 10 3.19 -3.60 -11.93
N ASP A 11 2.01 -4.16 -11.64
CA ASP A 11 0.89 -3.39 -11.08
C ASP A 11 1.17 -2.96 -9.64
N ARG A 12 1.86 -3.78 -8.85
CA ARG A 12 2.29 -3.43 -7.50
C ARG A 12 3.39 -2.37 -7.48
N TRP A 13 4.39 -2.47 -8.36
CA TRP A 13 5.57 -1.58 -8.35
C TRP A 13 5.29 -0.16 -8.82
N GLN A 14 4.24 0.06 -9.63
CA GLN A 14 3.81 1.43 -9.96
C GLN A 14 3.28 2.17 -8.73
N TRP A 15 2.80 1.48 -7.70
CA TRP A 15 2.34 2.09 -6.46
C TRP A 15 3.48 2.16 -5.46
N ARG A 16 3.59 3.31 -4.79
CA ARG A 16 4.66 3.60 -3.86
C ARG A 16 4.12 4.27 -2.61
N CYS A 17 4.84 4.11 -1.50
CA CYS A 17 4.56 4.89 -0.30
C CYS A 17 4.74 6.41 -0.59
N PRO A 18 4.24 7.30 0.27
CA PRO A 18 4.37 8.76 0.09
C PRO A 18 5.82 9.24 -0.11
N ARG A 19 6.79 8.49 0.43
CA ARG A 19 8.23 8.75 0.27
C ARG A 19 8.86 8.14 -0.98
N GLY A 20 8.12 7.34 -1.75
CA GLY A 20 8.57 6.79 -3.03
C GLY A 20 9.20 5.39 -2.95
N HIS A 21 8.96 4.62 -1.88
CA HIS A 21 9.40 3.23 -1.78
C HIS A 21 8.35 2.25 -2.32
N THR A 22 8.79 1.13 -2.90
CA THR A 22 7.94 0.04 -3.42
C THR A 22 7.71 -1.08 -2.40
N THR A 23 8.37 -1.02 -1.24
CA THR A 23 8.32 -2.04 -0.19
C THR A 23 7.13 -1.85 0.75
N TRP A 24 6.01 -1.39 0.22
CA TRP A 24 4.78 -1.22 0.97
C TRP A 24 3.97 -2.52 1.01
N GLU A 25 3.24 -2.71 2.09
CA GLU A 25 2.43 -3.87 2.41
C GLU A 25 1.08 -3.38 2.96
N PRO A 26 -0.06 -3.97 2.56
CA PRO A 26 -1.33 -3.72 3.22
C PRO A 26 -1.34 -4.40 4.59
N THR A 27 -1.76 -3.71 5.64
CA THR A 27 -1.84 -4.25 7.00
C THR A 27 -2.96 -3.54 7.76
N ASN A 28 -3.88 -4.25 8.42
CA ASN A 28 -4.90 -3.71 9.32
C ASN A 28 -5.54 -2.39 8.84
N HIS A 29 -6.15 -2.39 7.66
CA HIS A 29 -6.80 -1.21 7.06
C HIS A 29 -5.89 0.01 6.79
N HIS A 30 -4.57 -0.14 6.81
CA HIS A 30 -3.61 0.86 6.36
C HIS A 30 -2.53 0.22 5.46
N PHE A 31 -1.62 1.03 4.95
CA PHE A 31 -0.42 0.58 4.29
C PHE A 31 0.77 0.78 5.22
N TRP A 32 1.71 -0.15 5.16
CA TRP A 32 2.93 -0.13 5.93
C TRP A 32 4.13 -0.25 5.02
N CYS A 33 5.23 0.47 5.28
CA CYS A 33 6.46 0.38 4.50
C CYS A 33 7.64 -0.07 5.36
N SER A 34 8.19 -1.24 5.04
CA SER A 34 9.35 -1.80 5.74
C SER A 34 10.62 -0.96 5.64
N THR A 35 10.79 -0.20 4.55
CA THR A 35 11.92 0.73 4.41
C THR A 35 11.74 1.93 5.32
N CYS A 36 10.54 2.52 5.39
CA CYS A 36 10.25 3.62 6.30
C CYS A 36 10.42 3.18 7.76
N ALA A 37 9.98 1.97 8.11
CA ALA A 37 10.11 1.43 9.47
C ALA A 37 11.57 1.23 9.91
N LYS A 38 12.49 1.07 8.96
CA LYS A 38 13.93 0.95 9.22
C LYS A 38 14.64 2.31 9.28
N MET A 39 14.00 3.40 8.86
CA MET A 39 14.58 4.73 8.94
C MET A 39 14.37 5.31 10.34
N TRP A 40 15.46 5.80 10.93
CA TRP A 40 15.44 6.43 12.24
C TRP A 40 15.26 7.93 12.06
N GLY A 41 14.00 8.39 12.05
CA GLY A 41 13.67 9.81 11.98
C GLY A 41 12.29 10.08 12.54
N ASP A 42 12.16 11.13 13.35
CA ASP A 42 10.89 11.55 13.98
C ASP A 42 9.79 11.88 12.95
N ASP A 43 10.19 12.22 11.74
CA ASP A 43 9.31 12.57 10.62
C ASP A 43 8.94 11.36 9.73
N VAL A 44 9.44 10.16 10.06
CA VAL A 44 9.22 8.96 9.25
C VAL A 44 8.10 8.10 9.84
N GLU A 45 6.91 8.27 9.28
CA GLU A 45 5.77 7.39 9.55
C GLU A 45 5.83 6.18 8.61
N PRO A 46 5.99 4.96 9.15
CA PRO A 46 5.97 3.74 8.35
C PRO A 46 4.56 3.30 7.98
N GLU A 47 3.56 3.72 8.74
CA GLU A 47 2.13 3.48 8.54
C GLU A 47 1.51 4.70 7.84
N PHE A 48 0.69 4.47 6.81
CA PHE A 48 0.07 5.53 6.01
C PHE A 48 -1.17 5.00 5.28
N GLU A 49 -2.07 5.90 4.91
CA GLU A 49 -3.31 5.55 4.19
C GLU A 49 -3.25 5.84 2.69
N LEU A 50 -2.17 6.48 2.24
CA LEU A 50 -2.03 7.01 0.89
C LEU A 50 -1.01 6.23 0.06
N LEU A 51 -1.41 5.74 -1.11
CA LEU A 51 -0.48 5.25 -2.12
C LEU A 51 -0.32 6.27 -3.24
N ARG A 52 0.91 6.40 -3.74
CA ARG A 52 1.22 7.24 -4.89
C ARG A 52 1.58 6.38 -6.09
N ASN A 53 0.91 6.61 -7.20
CA ASN A 53 1.28 6.04 -8.48
C ASN A 53 2.48 6.79 -9.06
N GLU A 54 3.59 6.11 -9.28
CA GLU A 54 4.80 6.71 -9.88
C GLU A 54 4.58 7.13 -11.34
N LYS A 55 3.79 6.36 -12.09
CA LYS A 55 3.61 6.54 -13.53
C LYS A 55 2.71 7.73 -13.85
N THR A 56 1.63 7.92 -13.09
CA THR A 56 0.65 9.00 -13.30
C THR A 56 0.81 10.15 -12.33
N GLY A 57 1.48 9.94 -11.20
CA GLY A 57 1.54 10.90 -10.10
C GLY A 57 0.26 10.92 -9.24
N GLU A 58 -0.71 10.05 -9.51
CA GLU A 58 -1.96 9.96 -8.78
C GLU A 58 -1.72 9.53 -7.33
N VAL A 59 -2.53 10.04 -6.40
CA VAL A 59 -2.52 9.63 -5.00
C VAL A 59 -3.90 9.10 -4.67
N VAL A 60 -3.95 7.91 -4.07
CA VAL A 60 -5.18 7.21 -3.71
C VAL A 60 -5.15 6.85 -2.23
N GLU A 61 -6.31 6.96 -1.60
CA GLU A 61 -6.54 6.55 -0.21
C GLU A 61 -6.82 5.06 -0.12
N ARG A 62 -6.54 4.44 1.03
CA ARG A 62 -6.76 3.01 1.27
C ARG A 62 -8.21 2.59 1.04
N ASP A 63 -9.17 3.44 1.39
CA ASP A 63 -10.61 3.20 1.18
C ASP A 63 -10.97 3.15 -0.32
N ASP A 64 -10.22 3.90 -1.14
CA ASP A 64 -10.40 3.97 -2.58
C ASP A 64 -9.64 2.86 -3.33
N VAL A 65 -8.94 1.97 -2.61
CA VAL A 65 -8.11 0.89 -3.15
C VAL A 65 -8.72 -0.49 -2.86
N VAL A 66 -8.95 -1.26 -3.91
CA VAL A 66 -9.32 -2.68 -3.87
C VAL A 66 -8.08 -3.51 -4.14
N LEU A 67 -7.65 -4.29 -3.15
CA LEU A 67 -6.53 -5.20 -3.30
C LEU A 67 -7.05 -6.55 -3.76
N VAL A 68 -6.44 -7.13 -4.78
CA VAL A 68 -6.82 -8.44 -5.29
C VAL A 68 -5.61 -9.35 -5.43
N THR A 69 -5.85 -10.64 -5.26
CA THR A 69 -4.92 -11.72 -5.57
C THR A 69 -5.59 -12.66 -6.57
N PRO A 70 -4.84 -13.48 -7.31
CA PRO A 70 -5.33 -14.65 -8.02
C PRO A 70 -6.36 -15.52 -7.27
N ALA A 71 -6.30 -15.56 -5.93
CA ALA A 71 -7.26 -16.30 -5.10
C ALA A 71 -8.58 -15.54 -4.81
N GLY A 72 -8.66 -14.26 -5.13
CA GLY A 72 -9.83 -13.40 -4.88
C GLY A 72 -9.46 -12.02 -4.30
N PRO A 73 -10.47 -11.20 -3.95
CA PRO A 73 -10.23 -9.93 -3.25
C PRO A 73 -9.48 -10.19 -1.95
N TYR A 74 -8.38 -9.45 -1.77
CA TYR A 74 -7.60 -9.48 -0.55
C TYR A 74 -8.31 -8.63 0.50
N ASP A 75 -9.02 -9.31 1.39
CA ASP A 75 -9.51 -8.71 2.62
C ASP A 75 -8.45 -8.97 3.69
N ASP A 76 -7.87 -7.90 4.23
CA ASP A 76 -7.09 -7.98 5.45
C ASP A 76 -8.11 -8.25 6.55
N ILE A 77 -8.48 -9.52 6.76
CA ILE A 77 -9.43 -9.95 7.79
C ILE A 77 -8.76 -9.71 9.16
N GLY A 78 -8.65 -8.45 9.54
CA GLY A 78 -8.45 -7.93 10.88
C GLY A 78 -9.80 -7.50 11.46
N GLY A 79 -10.83 -8.32 11.25
CA GLY A 79 -12.17 -8.10 11.80
C GLY A 79 -12.33 -8.84 13.12
N ALA A 80 -12.52 -8.08 14.19
CA ALA A 80 -12.82 -8.50 15.57
C ALA A 80 -13.66 -9.79 15.72
N VAL A 81 -13.27 -10.62 16.70
CA VAL A 81 -14.21 -11.45 17.47
C VAL A 81 -14.67 -10.68 18.70
#